data_AF-A0A6M1ZHK7-F1
#
_entry.id   AF-A0A6M1ZHK7-F1
#
_cell.length_a   1.000
_cell.length_b   1.000
_cell.length_c   1.000
_cell.angle_alpha   90.00
_cell.angle_beta   90.00
_cell.angle_gamma   90.00
#
_symmetry.space_group_name_H-M   'P 1'
#
loop_
_entity.id
_entity.type
_entity.pdbx_description
1 polymer ?
#
loop_
_entity_poly.entity_id
_entity_poly.type
_entity_poly.pdbx_seq_one_letter_code
_entity_poly.pdbx_strand_id
1 'polypeptide(L)'
;MIDSLKTAFYTLCTGVQSQGNIFTETAEFGPQDWGKYFEIQVSNSSLPSHLRSYLDQPCPFWENQTVKQTHYLFFIPENLPDDLSHLSNSVSKLYSCKAAQSLEGPYWGLITKKPIPDSSGKTFSAQQELIKSYSGYRIPKVNEAMLAINTAFLKEDVRYFQGAGGQTHCEETSISGWPLAIGSMSNGKTLEIETTYGDWDESNGIAVITGKNEVNFGNR
;
A
#
# COMPACT_ATOMS: atom_id res chain seq x y z
N MET A 1 26.23 -10.20 -8.92
CA MET A 1 25.67 -9.08 -8.12
C MET A 1 24.26 -9.37 -7.58
N ILE A 2 23.53 -10.37 -8.13
CA ILE A 2 22.21 -10.82 -7.63
C ILE A 2 22.31 -11.61 -6.29
N ASP A 3 23.43 -12.27 -6.00
CA ASP A 3 23.57 -13.08 -4.78
C ASP A 3 23.78 -12.25 -3.49
N SER A 4 24.25 -11.01 -3.59
CA SER A 4 24.50 -10.16 -2.41
C SER A 4 23.21 -9.61 -1.80
N LEU A 5 22.12 -9.53 -2.57
CA LEU A 5 20.81 -9.13 -2.05
C LEU A 5 20.14 -10.28 -1.29
N LYS A 6 20.42 -11.55 -1.64
CA LYS A 6 19.81 -12.70 -0.96
C LYS A 6 20.34 -12.90 0.47
N THR A 7 21.61 -12.61 0.73
CA THR A 7 22.24 -12.89 2.03
C THR A 7 21.86 -11.89 3.13
N ALA A 8 21.56 -10.63 2.79
CA ALA A 8 21.12 -9.62 3.76
C ALA A 8 19.71 -9.90 4.32
N PHE A 9 18.87 -10.62 3.57
CA PHE A 9 17.49 -10.92 3.95
C PHE A 9 17.35 -12.03 5.02
N TYR A 10 18.36 -12.89 5.21
CA TYR A 10 18.20 -14.06 6.09
C TYR A 10 18.38 -13.75 7.59
N THR A 11 19.06 -12.66 7.97
CA THR A 11 19.55 -12.46 9.35
C THR A 11 18.60 -11.62 10.26
N LEU A 12 17.52 -11.03 9.73
CA LEU A 12 16.71 -10.04 10.49
C LEU A 12 15.34 -10.51 11.01
N CYS A 13 14.90 -11.75 10.77
CA CYS A 13 13.46 -12.10 10.83
C CYS A 13 12.96 -12.89 12.05
N THR A 14 13.54 -12.76 13.25
CA THR A 14 12.98 -13.36 14.49
C THR A 14 12.71 -12.37 15.62
N GLY A 15 13.07 -11.09 15.44
CA GLY A 15 12.71 -10.04 16.38
C GLY A 15 11.28 -9.59 16.12
N VAL A 16 10.38 -9.77 17.09
CA VAL A 16 9.16 -8.96 17.20
C VAL A 16 9.66 -7.51 17.35
N GLN A 17 9.77 -6.77 16.25
CA GLN A 17 10.09 -5.37 16.33
C GLN A 17 8.98 -4.72 17.16
N SER A 18 9.35 -4.11 18.29
CA SER A 18 8.44 -3.27 19.05
C SER A 18 7.84 -2.28 18.07
N GLN A 19 6.51 -2.25 17.97
CA GLN A 19 5.78 -1.34 17.09
C GLN A 19 6.12 0.10 17.51
N GLY A 20 7.20 0.65 16.95
CA GLY A 20 7.47 2.07 17.02
C GLY A 20 6.26 2.81 16.47
N ASN A 21 6.11 4.07 16.86
CA ASN A 21 5.04 4.89 16.32
C ASN A 21 5.13 4.90 14.78
N ILE A 22 4.22 4.21 14.10
CA ILE A 22 4.21 4.13 12.63
C ILE A 22 3.88 5.48 11.98
N PHE A 23 3.34 6.43 12.76
CA PHE A 23 3.06 7.79 12.33
C PHE A 23 4.29 8.69 12.47
N THR A 24 5.40 8.22 11.93
CA THR A 24 6.60 9.02 11.70
C THR A 24 6.64 9.42 10.23
N GLU A 25 7.33 10.51 9.92
CA GLU A 25 7.64 10.87 8.54
C GLU A 25 8.46 9.74 7.90
N THR A 26 8.08 9.38 6.68
CA THR A 26 8.69 8.29 5.90
C THR A 26 9.30 8.86 4.63
N ALA A 27 10.42 8.29 4.21
CA ALA A 27 11.03 8.59 2.94
C ALA A 27 10.08 8.19 1.80
N GLU A 28 10.01 9.01 0.76
CA GLU A 28 9.31 8.67 -0.46
C GLU A 28 10.03 7.55 -1.23
N PHE A 29 9.27 6.75 -1.96
CA PHE A 29 9.80 5.80 -2.95
C PHE A 29 9.59 6.35 -4.35
N GLY A 30 10.64 6.99 -4.89
CA GLY A 30 10.56 7.72 -6.15
C GLY A 30 11.16 7.01 -7.36
N PRO A 31 11.21 7.67 -8.53
CA PRO A 31 11.83 7.14 -9.75
C PRO A 31 13.27 6.61 -9.57
N GLN A 32 14.07 7.25 -8.70
CA GLN A 32 15.44 6.82 -8.43
C GLN A 32 15.49 5.49 -7.66
N ASP A 33 14.52 5.25 -6.78
CA ASP A 33 14.45 4.02 -5.99
C ASP A 33 14.11 2.82 -6.88
N TRP A 34 13.28 3.01 -7.91
CA TRP A 34 13.01 1.96 -8.90
C TRP A 34 14.26 1.43 -9.58
N GLY A 35 15.16 2.33 -10.02
CA GLY A 35 16.44 1.95 -10.60
C GLY A 35 17.36 1.26 -9.59
N LYS A 36 17.34 1.69 -8.32
CA LYS A 36 18.16 1.14 -7.24
C LYS A 36 17.74 -0.27 -6.82
N TYR A 37 16.45 -0.49 -6.60
CA TYR A 37 15.94 -1.73 -6.00
C TYR A 37 15.50 -2.77 -7.03
N PHE A 38 15.09 -2.35 -8.21
CA PHE A 38 14.50 -3.23 -9.22
C PHE A 38 15.19 -3.17 -10.58
N GLU A 39 16.24 -2.34 -10.73
CA GLU A 39 16.92 -2.10 -12.01
C GLU A 39 15.97 -1.56 -13.11
N ILE A 40 14.82 -1.01 -12.71
CA ILE A 40 13.82 -0.43 -13.62
C ILE A 40 14.15 1.04 -13.82
N GLN A 41 14.48 1.40 -15.06
CA GLN A 41 14.68 2.80 -15.44
C GLN A 41 13.32 3.47 -15.65
N VAL A 42 13.07 4.49 -14.84
CA VAL A 42 11.84 5.27 -14.88
C VAL A 42 12.18 6.65 -15.42
N SER A 43 11.35 7.17 -16.33
CA SER A 43 11.48 8.55 -16.79
C SER A 43 11.41 9.52 -15.61
N ASN A 44 12.18 10.62 -15.66
CA ASN A 44 12.24 11.54 -14.53
C ASN A 44 10.84 12.13 -14.23
N SER A 45 10.23 11.66 -13.14
CA SER A 45 8.95 12.13 -12.63
C SER A 45 9.18 12.83 -11.30
N SER A 46 9.33 14.15 -11.36
CA SER A 46 9.43 14.96 -10.15
C SER A 46 8.11 14.91 -9.39
N LEU A 47 8.17 14.76 -8.06
CA LEU A 47 7.00 14.88 -7.20
C LEU A 47 6.27 16.20 -7.47
N PRO A 48 4.99 16.17 -7.93
CA PRO A 48 4.21 17.37 -8.18
C PRO A 48 4.14 18.31 -6.99
N SER A 49 4.25 19.62 -7.24
CA SER A 49 4.26 20.64 -6.18
C SER A 49 3.01 20.62 -5.30
N HIS A 50 1.84 20.34 -5.86
CA HIS A 50 0.60 20.23 -5.11
C HIS A 50 0.62 19.08 -4.09
N LEU A 51 1.24 17.94 -4.44
CA LEU A 51 1.41 16.83 -3.49
C LEU A 51 2.37 17.20 -2.36
N ARG A 52 3.44 17.95 -2.65
CA ARG A 52 4.33 18.46 -1.59
C ARG A 52 3.58 19.31 -0.58
N SER A 53 2.73 20.22 -1.06
CA SER A 53 1.89 21.03 -0.17
C SER A 53 0.85 20.19 0.57
N TYR A 54 0.31 19.16 -0.06
CA TYR A 54 -0.68 18.26 0.55
C TYR A 54 -0.08 17.42 1.69
N LEU A 55 1.16 16.98 1.55
CA LEU A 55 1.88 16.20 2.57
C LEU A 55 1.95 16.90 3.94
N ASP A 56 2.02 18.23 3.95
CA ASP A 56 2.08 19.03 5.17
C ASP A 56 0.68 19.40 5.74
N GLN A 57 -0.41 19.04 5.05
CA GLN A 57 -1.77 19.28 5.55
C GLN A 57 -2.14 18.32 6.70
N PRO A 58 -3.10 18.71 7.56
CA PRO A 58 -3.69 17.81 8.54
C PRO A 58 -4.31 16.57 7.87
N CYS A 59 -4.10 15.41 8.49
CA CYS A 59 -4.70 14.16 8.01
C CYS A 59 -6.19 14.10 8.38
N PRO A 60 -7.09 13.76 7.43
CA PRO A 60 -8.52 13.68 7.72
C PRO A 60 -8.92 12.49 8.59
N PHE A 61 -8.03 11.51 8.79
CA PHE A 61 -8.32 10.28 9.54
C PHE A 61 -7.74 10.27 10.95
N TRP A 62 -6.61 10.95 11.18
CA TRP A 62 -5.93 10.95 12.48
C TRP A 62 -5.69 12.38 12.96
N GLU A 63 -6.35 12.75 14.04
CA GLU A 63 -6.21 14.06 14.67
C GLU A 63 -4.74 14.34 15.04
N ASN A 64 -4.33 15.59 14.89
CA ASN A 64 -2.97 16.07 15.20
C ASN A 64 -1.84 15.39 14.42
N GLN A 65 -2.17 14.68 13.33
CA GLN A 65 -1.19 14.12 12.40
C GLN A 65 -1.27 14.85 11.06
N THR A 66 -0.15 14.91 10.35
CA THR A 66 -0.09 15.35 8.97
C THR A 66 -0.26 14.19 8.00
N VAL A 67 -0.54 14.48 6.73
CA VAL A 67 -0.60 13.47 5.66
C VAL A 67 0.74 12.72 5.58
N LYS A 68 1.89 13.40 5.59
CA LYS A 68 3.22 12.75 5.51
C LYS A 68 3.55 11.81 6.67
N GLN A 69 2.98 12.07 7.86
CA GLN A 69 3.14 11.18 9.01
C GLN A 69 2.32 9.90 8.84
N THR A 70 1.13 10.00 8.24
CA THR A 70 0.13 8.92 8.24
C THR A 70 0.06 8.14 6.93
N HIS A 71 0.55 8.73 5.84
CA HIS A 71 0.54 8.16 4.50
C HIS A 71 1.96 7.89 4.03
N TYR A 72 2.09 6.87 3.19
CA TYR A 72 3.29 6.53 2.48
C TYR A 72 3.20 7.01 1.04
N LEU A 73 4.21 7.78 0.62
CA LEU A 73 4.32 8.34 -0.72
C LEU A 73 5.19 7.44 -1.59
N PHE A 74 4.62 6.94 -2.68
CA PHE A 74 5.32 6.05 -3.60
C PHE A 74 4.96 6.36 -5.05
N PHE A 75 5.92 6.15 -5.94
CA PHE A 75 5.75 6.33 -7.36
C PHE A 75 5.43 4.99 -8.03
N ILE A 76 4.42 4.98 -8.89
CA ILE A 76 4.11 3.85 -9.78
C ILE A 76 4.57 4.25 -11.19
N PRO A 77 5.45 3.47 -11.85
CA PRO A 77 5.87 3.73 -13.22
C PRO A 77 4.86 3.18 -14.24
N GLU A 78 4.91 3.72 -15.45
CA GLU A 78 4.03 3.33 -16.57
C GLU A 78 4.22 1.87 -17.00
N ASN A 79 5.48 1.42 -17.04
CA ASN A 79 5.85 0.13 -17.61
C ASN A 79 6.29 -0.84 -16.52
N LEU A 80 5.40 -1.11 -15.57
CA LEU A 80 5.61 -2.22 -14.65
C LEU A 80 5.47 -3.54 -15.40
N PRO A 81 6.31 -4.55 -15.11
CA PRO A 81 6.10 -5.88 -15.64
C PRO A 81 4.74 -6.41 -15.16
N ASP A 82 4.01 -7.09 -16.05
CA ASP A 82 2.74 -7.75 -15.69
C ASP A 82 2.92 -8.72 -14.53
N ASP A 83 4.10 -9.36 -14.47
CA ASP A 83 4.50 -10.22 -13.38
C ASP A 83 5.28 -9.46 -12.31
N LEU A 84 4.54 -8.99 -11.30
CA LEU A 84 5.10 -8.38 -10.10
C LEU A 84 5.61 -9.40 -9.08
N SER A 85 5.57 -10.71 -9.37
CA SER A 85 6.10 -11.73 -8.46
C SER A 85 7.60 -11.58 -8.23
N HIS A 86 8.33 -10.94 -9.15
CA HIS A 86 9.74 -10.60 -8.94
C HIS A 86 9.95 -9.50 -7.88
N LEU A 87 8.94 -8.66 -7.62
CA LEU A 87 9.04 -7.57 -6.64
C LEU A 87 8.86 -8.08 -5.21
N SER A 88 8.28 -9.26 -5.04
CA SER A 88 8.16 -9.90 -3.75
C SER A 88 8.67 -11.33 -3.86
N ASN A 89 9.80 -11.59 -3.20
CA ASN A 89 10.41 -12.92 -3.08
C ASN A 89 9.46 -13.99 -2.48
N SER A 90 8.21 -13.64 -2.18
CA SER A 90 7.30 -14.43 -1.39
C SER A 90 5.84 -14.08 -1.67
N VAL A 91 5.47 -13.72 -2.90
CA VAL A 91 4.05 -13.73 -3.27
C VAL A 91 3.62 -15.19 -3.44
N SER A 92 2.66 -15.65 -2.66
CA SER A 92 2.09 -16.98 -2.86
C SER A 92 1.51 -17.08 -4.28
N LYS A 93 1.51 -18.28 -4.88
CA LYS A 93 0.96 -18.60 -6.23
C LYS A 93 -0.51 -18.18 -6.45
N LEU A 94 -1.15 -17.54 -5.48
CA LEU A 94 -2.51 -17.00 -5.57
C LEU A 94 -2.63 -15.84 -6.56
N TYR A 95 -1.53 -15.27 -7.07
CA TYR A 95 -1.52 -14.29 -8.18
C TYR A 95 -1.97 -14.82 -9.55
N SER A 96 -2.63 -15.98 -9.61
CA SER A 96 -3.41 -16.38 -10.79
C SER A 96 -4.71 -15.57 -10.97
N CYS A 97 -5.00 -14.64 -10.06
CA CYS A 97 -6.11 -13.72 -10.23
C CYS A 97 -5.92 -12.90 -11.53
N LYS A 98 -6.81 -13.13 -12.51
CA LYS A 98 -7.09 -12.23 -13.65
C LYS A 98 -7.41 -10.77 -13.24
N ALA A 99 -7.34 -10.45 -11.95
CA ALA A 99 -7.71 -9.19 -11.33
C ALA A 99 -6.55 -8.20 -11.23
N ALA A 100 -5.30 -8.59 -11.53
CA ALA A 100 -4.20 -7.63 -11.67
C ALA A 100 -4.46 -6.75 -12.90
N GLN A 101 -5.25 -5.69 -12.72
CA GLN A 101 -5.46 -4.71 -13.76
C GLN A 101 -4.15 -3.97 -14.00
N SER A 102 -3.87 -3.70 -15.28
CA SER A 102 -2.80 -2.78 -15.67
C SER A 102 -3.03 -1.45 -14.94
N LEU A 103 -1.97 -0.94 -14.32
CA LEU A 103 -2.01 0.36 -13.66
C LEU A 103 -1.98 1.44 -14.74
N GLU A 104 -2.93 2.38 -14.67
CA GLU A 104 -3.08 3.43 -15.68
C GLU A 104 -1.99 4.50 -15.53
N GLY A 105 -0.84 4.23 -16.12
CA GLY A 105 0.23 5.20 -16.33
C GLY A 105 1.06 5.52 -15.09
N PRO A 106 2.06 6.40 -15.25
CA PRO A 106 2.93 6.77 -14.16
C PRO A 106 2.25 7.77 -13.25
N TYR A 107 2.21 7.51 -11.94
CA TYR A 107 1.66 8.48 -10.99
C TYR A 107 2.25 8.31 -9.58
N TRP A 108 2.08 9.35 -8.77
CA TRP A 108 2.45 9.34 -7.35
C TRP A 108 1.23 8.96 -6.50
N GLY A 109 1.32 7.88 -5.74
CA GLY A 109 0.29 7.41 -4.82
C GLY A 109 0.61 7.76 -3.37
N LEU A 110 -0.42 8.11 -2.61
CA LEU A 110 -0.39 8.27 -1.16
C LEU A 110 -1.34 7.26 -0.53
N ILE A 111 -0.80 6.25 0.14
CA ILE A 111 -1.60 5.22 0.82
C ILE A 111 -1.43 5.31 2.33
N THR A 112 -2.49 5.13 3.10
CA THR A 112 -2.39 5.15 4.57
C THR A 112 -1.55 3.98 5.10
N LYS A 113 -0.71 4.23 6.11
CA LYS A 113 0.18 3.22 6.72
C LYS A 113 -0.55 2.19 7.59
N LYS A 114 -1.82 2.48 7.90
CA LYS A 114 -2.76 1.68 8.69
C LYS A 114 -4.14 1.72 8.04
N PRO A 115 -5.02 0.75 8.35
CA PRO A 115 -6.43 0.91 8.03
C PRO A 115 -6.98 2.17 8.71
N ILE A 116 -7.86 2.90 8.03
CA ILE A 116 -8.43 4.13 8.60
C ILE A 116 -9.32 3.81 9.80
N PRO A 117 -9.49 4.74 10.77
CA PRO A 117 -10.37 4.54 11.90
C PRO A 117 -11.78 4.17 11.47
N ASP A 118 -12.44 3.37 12.30
CA ASP A 118 -13.80 2.87 12.08
C ASP A 118 -14.00 2.05 10.79
N SER A 119 -12.95 1.65 10.07
CA SER A 119 -13.11 0.75 8.92
C SER A 119 -13.13 -0.72 9.32
N SER A 120 -12.28 -1.11 10.27
CA SER A 120 -12.30 -2.46 10.85
C SER A 120 -13.62 -2.70 11.58
N GLY A 121 -14.09 -3.94 11.57
CA GLY A 121 -15.36 -4.34 12.16
C GLY A 121 -16.56 -4.15 11.23
N LYS A 122 -16.35 -3.70 9.99
CA LYS A 122 -17.41 -3.40 9.04
C LYS A 122 -17.35 -4.32 7.83
N THR A 123 -18.52 -4.58 7.26
CA THR A 123 -18.63 -5.17 5.92
C THR A 123 -17.91 -4.32 4.89
N PHE A 124 -17.41 -4.93 3.83
CA PHE A 124 -16.78 -4.26 2.71
C PHE A 124 -17.69 -3.21 2.08
N SER A 125 -19.00 -3.50 1.95
CA SER A 125 -19.96 -2.50 1.48
C SER A 125 -20.05 -1.28 2.42
N ALA A 126 -20.03 -1.48 3.74
CA ALA A 126 -20.02 -0.37 4.69
C ALA A 126 -18.68 0.39 4.69
N GLN A 127 -17.57 -0.28 4.43
CA GLN A 127 -16.27 0.38 4.21
C GLN A 127 -16.28 1.22 2.94
N GLN A 128 -16.86 0.73 1.84
CA GLN A 128 -17.06 1.50 0.61
C GLN A 128 -17.86 2.78 0.86
N GLU A 129 -18.97 2.70 1.61
CA GLU A 129 -19.77 3.88 1.98
C GLU A 129 -18.98 4.85 2.87
N LEU A 130 -18.18 4.35 3.82
CA LEU A 130 -17.31 5.18 4.64
C LEU A 130 -16.36 6.01 3.77
N ILE A 131 -15.72 5.40 2.76
CA ILE A 131 -14.75 6.11 1.89
C ILE A 131 -15.41 7.19 1.04
N LYS A 132 -16.66 7.02 0.61
CA LYS A 132 -17.39 8.05 -0.16
C LYS A 132 -17.53 9.38 0.58
N SER A 133 -17.42 9.39 1.92
CA SER A 133 -17.43 10.62 2.72
C SER A 133 -16.11 11.42 2.66
N TYR A 134 -15.04 10.84 2.10
CA TYR A 134 -13.71 11.44 1.99
C TYR A 134 -13.38 11.75 0.52
N SER A 135 -13.60 13.00 0.11
CA SER A 135 -13.29 13.46 -1.25
C SER A 135 -11.82 13.25 -1.59
N GLY A 136 -11.55 12.70 -2.77
CA GLY A 136 -10.19 12.45 -3.26
C GLY A 136 -9.55 11.14 -2.78
N TYR A 137 -10.21 10.40 -1.89
CA TYR A 137 -9.76 9.08 -1.44
C TYR A 137 -10.56 7.96 -2.09
N ARG A 138 -9.88 6.84 -2.33
CA ARG A 138 -10.51 5.59 -2.78
C ARG A 138 -9.85 4.38 -2.14
N ILE A 139 -10.51 3.25 -2.28
CA ILE A 139 -9.96 1.94 -1.95
C ILE A 139 -8.80 1.65 -2.92
N PRO A 140 -7.63 1.20 -2.44
CA PRO A 140 -6.52 0.86 -3.31
C PRO A 140 -6.85 -0.37 -4.16
N LYS A 141 -6.27 -0.43 -5.35
CA LYS A 141 -6.18 -1.69 -6.09
C LYS A 141 -5.16 -2.61 -5.42
N VAL A 142 -5.30 -3.92 -5.62
CA VAL A 142 -4.36 -4.92 -5.07
C VAL A 142 -2.92 -4.59 -5.44
N ASN A 143 -2.66 -4.24 -6.70
CA ASN A 143 -1.31 -3.90 -7.14
C ASN A 143 -0.77 -2.63 -6.47
N GLU A 144 -1.61 -1.65 -6.17
CA GLU A 144 -1.18 -0.41 -5.50
C GLU A 144 -0.80 -0.67 -4.05
N ALA A 145 -1.65 -1.39 -3.31
CA ALA A 145 -1.37 -1.78 -1.94
C ALA A 145 -0.15 -2.71 -1.87
N MET A 146 -0.03 -3.68 -2.78
CA MET A 146 1.15 -4.55 -2.85
C MET A 146 2.43 -3.76 -3.08
N LEU A 147 2.45 -2.86 -4.07
CA LEU A 147 3.60 -2.05 -4.38
C LEU A 147 3.99 -1.18 -3.19
N ALA A 148 3.04 -0.52 -2.56
CA ALA A 148 3.28 0.29 -1.38
C ALA A 148 3.90 -0.50 -0.23
N ILE A 149 3.34 -1.67 0.10
CA ILE A 149 3.84 -2.51 1.20
C ILE A 149 5.27 -2.99 0.90
N ASN A 150 5.55 -3.46 -0.32
CA ASN A 150 6.87 -3.95 -0.68
C ASN A 150 7.91 -2.84 -0.74
N THR A 151 7.57 -1.70 -1.34
CA THR A 151 8.49 -0.57 -1.47
C THR A 151 8.80 0.05 -0.11
N ALA A 152 7.82 0.14 0.80
CA ALA A 152 8.06 0.57 2.17
C ALA A 152 9.01 -0.35 2.91
N PHE A 153 8.81 -1.66 2.78
CA PHE A 153 9.69 -2.66 3.38
C PHE A 153 11.12 -2.57 2.83
N LEU A 154 11.29 -2.47 1.50
CA LEU A 154 12.61 -2.36 0.87
C LEU A 154 13.34 -1.06 1.23
N LYS A 155 12.61 0.04 1.39
CA LYS A 155 13.17 1.37 1.64
C LYS A 155 13.50 1.60 3.10
N GLU A 156 12.63 1.18 4.00
CA GLU A 156 12.64 1.60 5.41
C GLU A 156 12.72 0.42 6.39
N ASP A 157 12.63 -0.83 5.90
CA ASP A 157 12.41 -2.02 6.74
C ASP A 157 11.11 -1.91 7.57
N VAL A 158 10.15 -1.08 7.11
CA VAL A 158 8.86 -0.87 7.76
C VAL A 158 7.80 -1.74 7.08
N ARG A 159 6.90 -2.31 7.89
CA ARG A 159 5.75 -3.06 7.38
C ARG A 159 4.48 -2.34 7.79
N TYR A 160 3.71 -1.94 6.79
CA TYR A 160 2.38 -1.39 7.00
C TYR A 160 1.37 -2.49 7.28
N PHE A 161 0.28 -2.12 7.93
CA PHE A 161 -0.80 -3.05 8.29
C PHE A 161 -0.39 -4.21 9.22
N GLN A 162 0.59 -4.07 10.11
CA GLN A 162 0.86 -5.15 11.07
C GLN A 162 -0.22 -5.29 12.16
N GLY A 163 -0.61 -6.53 12.49
CA GLY A 163 -1.45 -6.86 13.65
C GLY A 163 -2.63 -7.78 13.34
N ALA A 164 -3.46 -8.06 14.35
CA ALA A 164 -4.78 -8.68 14.13
C ALA A 164 -5.65 -7.70 13.33
N GLY A 165 -6.25 -8.15 12.23
CA GLY A 165 -6.89 -7.25 11.26
C GLY A 165 -5.89 -6.46 10.40
N GLY A 166 -4.65 -6.96 10.32
CA GLY A 166 -3.52 -6.35 9.61
C GLY A 166 -3.59 -6.44 8.09
N GLN A 167 -4.78 -6.42 7.52
CA GLN A 167 -4.96 -6.38 6.09
C GLN A 167 -5.81 -5.17 5.72
N THR A 168 -5.59 -4.68 4.50
CA THR A 168 -6.47 -3.73 3.84
C THR A 168 -7.25 -4.44 2.76
N HIS A 169 -8.56 -4.22 2.70
CA HIS A 169 -9.33 -4.55 1.52
C HIS A 169 -8.88 -3.72 0.31
N CYS A 170 -9.04 -4.33 -0.86
CA CYS A 170 -8.75 -3.75 -2.16
C CYS A 170 -10.02 -3.63 -3.00
N GLU A 171 -9.96 -2.87 -4.09
CA GLU A 171 -11.11 -2.63 -4.98
C GLU A 171 -11.59 -3.92 -5.66
N GLU A 172 -10.66 -4.82 -5.96
CA GLU A 172 -10.93 -6.05 -6.69
C GLU A 172 -11.61 -7.14 -5.84
N THR A 173 -12.40 -7.97 -6.52
CA THR A 173 -12.98 -9.19 -5.95
C THR A 173 -12.39 -10.44 -6.61
N SER A 174 -12.37 -11.54 -5.86
CA SER A 174 -12.10 -12.89 -6.38
C SER A 174 -13.13 -13.32 -7.43
N ILE A 175 -12.87 -14.45 -8.10
CA ILE A 175 -13.80 -15.05 -9.06
C ILE A 175 -15.16 -15.42 -8.44
N SER A 176 -15.18 -15.64 -7.12
CA SER A 176 -16.40 -15.95 -6.36
C SER A 176 -17.12 -14.70 -5.85
N GLY A 177 -16.64 -13.50 -6.21
CA GLY A 177 -17.22 -12.22 -5.80
C GLY A 177 -16.77 -11.72 -4.43
N TRP A 178 -15.84 -12.42 -3.76
CA TRP A 178 -15.35 -12.01 -2.45
C TRP A 178 -14.30 -10.90 -2.54
N PRO A 179 -14.31 -9.89 -1.63
CA PRO A 179 -13.27 -8.88 -1.56
C PRO A 179 -11.87 -9.49 -1.44
N LEU A 180 -10.88 -8.84 -2.05
CA LEU A 180 -9.47 -9.16 -1.84
C LEU A 180 -8.89 -8.31 -0.71
N ALA A 181 -8.05 -8.90 0.13
CA ALA A 181 -7.34 -8.22 1.19
C ALA A 181 -5.82 -8.50 1.11
N ILE A 182 -5.01 -7.53 1.53
CA ILE A 182 -3.54 -7.63 1.52
C ILE A 182 -2.95 -6.97 2.76
N GLY A 183 -1.89 -7.54 3.32
CA GLY A 183 -1.15 -6.92 4.43
C GLY A 183 -0.64 -7.89 5.49
N SER A 184 -1.24 -9.08 5.61
CA SER A 184 -0.68 -10.13 6.46
C SER A 184 0.66 -10.57 5.90
N MET A 185 1.64 -10.75 6.78
CA MET A 185 2.86 -11.45 6.43
C MET A 185 3.04 -12.71 7.25
N SER A 186 2.76 -13.87 6.66
CA SER A 186 3.13 -15.13 7.31
C SER A 186 4.64 -15.21 7.49
N ASN A 187 5.02 -15.62 8.69
CA ASN A 187 6.42 -15.84 9.10
C ASN A 187 7.32 -14.60 8.94
N GLY A 188 6.73 -13.40 8.87
CA GLY A 188 7.47 -12.15 8.70
C GLY A 188 8.25 -12.05 7.39
N LYS A 189 7.90 -12.81 6.35
CA LYS A 189 8.66 -12.80 5.07
C LYS A 189 7.78 -12.72 3.83
N THR A 190 6.56 -13.23 3.93
CA THR A 190 5.71 -13.48 2.78
C THR A 190 4.57 -12.49 2.78
N LEU A 191 4.48 -11.59 1.79
CA LEU A 191 3.28 -10.79 1.63
C LEU A 191 2.13 -11.70 1.21
N GLU A 192 1.12 -11.79 2.07
CA GLU A 192 -0.05 -12.59 1.83
C GLU A 192 -1.13 -11.72 1.19
N ILE A 193 -1.65 -12.25 0.08
CA ILE A 193 -2.93 -11.84 -0.46
C ILE A 193 -3.91 -12.91 -0.10
N GLU A 194 -4.96 -12.50 0.57
CA GLU A 194 -6.01 -13.38 1.03
C GLU A 194 -7.32 -12.98 0.36
N THR A 195 -8.06 -14.00 -0.06
CA THR A 195 -9.48 -13.83 -0.36
C THR A 195 -10.21 -13.90 0.97
N THR A 196 -10.92 -12.85 1.37
CA THR A 196 -11.72 -12.90 2.59
C THR A 196 -12.94 -13.77 2.31
N TYR A 197 -13.05 -14.92 2.96
CA TYR A 197 -14.21 -15.79 2.78
C TYR A 197 -15.44 -15.12 3.39
N GLY A 198 -16.24 -14.48 2.53
CA GLY A 198 -17.40 -13.72 2.99
C GLY A 198 -17.08 -12.27 3.33
N ASP A 199 -18.14 -11.51 3.57
CA ASP A 199 -18.10 -10.10 3.99
C ASP A 199 -17.82 -9.93 5.50
N TRP A 200 -17.49 -11.05 6.18
CA TRP A 200 -17.51 -11.21 7.64
C TRP A 200 -16.13 -11.30 8.26
N ASP A 201 -15.05 -11.18 7.48
CA ASP A 201 -13.73 -10.97 8.08
C ASP A 201 -13.64 -9.52 8.56
N GLU A 202 -14.45 -9.25 9.59
CA GLU A 202 -14.60 -7.99 10.29
C GLU A 202 -13.29 -7.55 10.93
N SER A 203 -12.25 -8.38 10.97
CA SER A 203 -10.96 -7.94 11.47
C SER A 203 -10.28 -6.96 10.49
N ASN A 204 -10.51 -7.12 9.18
CA ASN A 204 -9.84 -6.34 8.16
C ASN A 204 -10.43 -4.93 8.03
N GLY A 205 -9.56 -3.92 8.06
CA GLY A 205 -9.96 -2.56 7.76
C GLY A 205 -9.67 -2.18 6.30
N ILE A 206 -9.74 -0.88 6.01
CA ILE A 206 -9.40 -0.36 4.68
C ILE A 206 -8.34 0.73 4.80
N ALA A 207 -7.23 0.52 4.10
CA ALA A 207 -6.35 1.59 3.71
C ALA A 207 -7.00 2.39 2.59
N VAL A 208 -6.60 3.63 2.45
CA VAL A 208 -7.08 4.48 1.35
C VAL A 208 -5.91 5.02 0.58
N ILE A 209 -6.11 5.20 -0.72
CA ILE A 209 -5.15 5.81 -1.61
C ILE A 209 -5.70 7.11 -2.21
N THR A 210 -4.83 8.09 -2.40
CA THR A 210 -5.06 9.31 -3.17
C THR A 210 -3.86 9.60 -4.08
N GLY A 211 -3.99 10.47 -5.09
CA GLY A 211 -2.84 10.91 -5.90
C GLY A 211 -2.86 10.64 -7.41
N LYS A 212 -3.97 10.15 -7.99
CA LYS A 212 -4.16 10.39 -9.44
C LYS A 212 -4.29 11.90 -9.66
N ASN A 213 -3.84 12.42 -10.82
CA ASN A 213 -3.72 13.85 -11.21
C ASN A 213 -5.01 14.72 -11.07
N GLU A 214 -6.02 14.26 -10.35
CA GLU A 214 -7.38 14.78 -10.30
C GLU A 214 -7.81 15.25 -8.91
N VAL A 215 -6.91 15.27 -7.91
CA VAL A 215 -7.33 15.68 -6.57
C VAL A 215 -7.50 17.20 -6.50
N ASN A 216 -8.68 17.68 -6.91
CA ASN A 216 -9.24 18.94 -6.47
C ASN A 216 -9.55 18.80 -4.98
N PHE A 217 -8.57 19.14 -4.13
CA PHE A 217 -8.80 19.36 -2.70
C PHE A 217 -9.61 20.65 -2.55
N GLY A 218 -10.92 20.57 -2.83
CA GLY A 218 -11.83 21.67 -2.57
C GLY A 218 -11.73 22.09 -1.10
N ASN A 219 -11.62 23.38 -0.85
CA ASN A 219 -11.63 23.95 0.50
C ASN A 219 -12.87 23.44 1.23
N ARG A 220 -12.68 22.61 2.26
CA ARG A 220 -13.71 22.34 3.28
C ARG A 220 -13.80 23.52 4.23
#